data_AF-A0A9E0J5T4-F1
#
_entry.id   AF-A0A9E0J5T4-F1
#
_cell.length_a   1.000
_cell.length_b   1.000
_cell.length_c   1.000
_cell.angle_alpha   90.00
_cell.angle_beta   90.00
_cell.angle_gamma   90.00
#
_symmetry.space_group_name_H-M   'P 1'
#
loop_
_entity.id
_entity.type
_entity.pdbx_description
1 polymer ?
#
loop_
_entity_poly.entity_id
_entity_poly.type
_entity_poly.pdbx_seq_one_letter_code
_entity_poly.pdbx_strand_id
1 'polypeptide(L)'
;MKRLAIVGAVLLMATGAAQAQGYERAVRNYQAVISGQKKLDDLTQQEQAEVLAVARAISRRAPSDASDECRSARDEAESARQELQDRAKRLMRCAEGSDLSSEDCDSEARRARNAQSDFSSKVSSVQSECS
;
A
#
# COMPACT_ATOMS: atom_id res chain seq x y z
N MET A 1 12.57 -65.00 -13.94
CA MET A 1 13.66 -63.99 -14.08
C MET A 1 13.04 -62.63 -14.38
N LYS A 2 13.17 -61.64 -13.49
CA LYS A 2 13.42 -60.21 -13.81
C LYS A 2 13.45 -59.36 -12.53
N ARG A 3 14.64 -58.84 -12.23
CA ARG A 3 14.92 -57.73 -11.31
C ARG A 3 14.62 -56.41 -12.05
N LEU A 4 14.12 -55.40 -11.36
CA LEU A 4 14.26 -53.95 -11.66
C LEU A 4 13.54 -53.20 -10.53
N ALA A 5 14.24 -52.84 -9.45
CA ALA A 5 14.97 -51.58 -9.27
C ALA A 5 14.08 -50.36 -9.53
N ILE A 6 13.34 -49.92 -8.51
CA ILE A 6 12.76 -48.57 -8.47
C ILE A 6 13.75 -47.70 -7.71
N VAL A 7 14.62 -47.06 -8.50
CA VAL A 7 15.51 -45.98 -8.09
C VAL A 7 14.65 -44.78 -7.69
N GLY A 8 15.05 -44.14 -6.59
CA GLY A 8 14.31 -43.12 -5.89
C GLY A 8 13.92 -41.91 -6.74
N ALA A 9 12.76 -41.36 -6.40
CA ALA A 9 12.37 -40.01 -6.72
C ALA A 9 12.24 -39.25 -5.40
N VAL A 10 13.38 -38.86 -4.84
CA VAL A 10 13.46 -37.75 -3.88
C VAL A 10 14.06 -36.60 -4.65
N LEU A 11 13.22 -35.76 -5.24
CA LEU A 11 13.52 -34.36 -5.50
C LEU A 11 12.25 -33.69 -6.01
N LEU A 12 11.94 -32.52 -5.45
CA LEU A 12 10.96 -31.49 -5.85
C LEU A 12 9.93 -31.17 -4.74
N MET A 13 10.41 -30.66 -3.61
CA MET A 13 9.57 -29.90 -2.67
C MET A 13 10.18 -28.53 -2.30
N ALA A 14 10.99 -27.92 -3.19
CA ALA A 14 11.68 -26.66 -2.89
C ALA A 14 11.06 -25.41 -3.55
N THR A 15 9.98 -25.52 -4.33
CA THR A 15 9.50 -24.40 -5.17
C THR A 15 8.52 -23.45 -4.45
N GLY A 16 7.85 -23.88 -3.38
CA GLY A 16 6.82 -23.06 -2.73
C GLY A 16 7.35 -21.92 -1.84
N ALA A 17 8.45 -22.15 -1.12
CA ALA A 17 8.96 -21.18 -0.14
C ALA A 17 9.59 -19.92 -0.79
N ALA A 18 10.23 -20.08 -1.95
CA ALA A 18 10.88 -18.98 -2.66
C ALA A 18 9.86 -18.01 -3.29
N GLN A 19 8.71 -18.52 -3.76
CA GLN A 19 7.63 -17.67 -4.31
C GLN A 19 6.92 -16.85 -3.23
N ALA A 20 6.72 -17.40 -2.03
CA ALA A 20 6.09 -16.68 -0.92
C ALA A 20 6.98 -15.52 -0.42
N GLN A 21 8.29 -15.73 -0.32
CA GLN A 21 9.24 -14.68 0.09
C GLN A 21 9.32 -13.52 -0.91
N GLY A 22 9.26 -13.81 -2.22
CA GLY A 22 9.22 -12.77 -3.26
C GLY A 22 7.97 -11.90 -3.18
N TYR A 23 6.82 -12.52 -2.91
CA TYR A 23 5.55 -11.79 -2.81
C TYR A 23 5.51 -10.85 -1.61
N GLU A 24 5.98 -11.29 -0.44
CA GLU A 24 6.05 -10.41 0.73
C GLU A 24 6.97 -9.20 0.51
N ARG A 25 8.12 -9.42 -0.14
CA ARG A 25 9.01 -8.32 -0.50
C ARG A 25 8.33 -7.33 -1.43
N ALA A 26 7.62 -7.81 -2.45
CA ALA A 26 6.88 -6.97 -3.39
C ALA A 26 5.81 -6.12 -2.68
N VAL A 27 5.06 -6.72 -1.75
CA VAL A 27 4.04 -6.01 -0.94
C VAL A 27 4.68 -4.96 -0.04
N ARG A 28 5.80 -5.28 0.64
CA ARG A 28 6.53 -4.31 1.48
C ARG A 28 7.08 -3.16 0.65
N ASN A 29 7.68 -3.45 -0.49
CA ASN A 29 8.18 -2.41 -1.41
C ASN A 29 7.03 -1.53 -1.92
N TYR A 30 5.88 -2.13 -2.26
CA TYR A 30 4.68 -1.37 -2.65
C TYR A 30 4.22 -0.43 -1.52
N GLN A 31 4.11 -0.93 -0.29
CA GLN A 31 3.75 -0.13 0.89
C GLN A 31 4.74 1.01 1.16
N ALA A 32 6.05 0.76 1.03
CA ALA A 32 7.09 1.76 1.21
C ALA A 32 7.03 2.85 0.11
N VAL A 33 6.72 2.48 -1.13
CA VAL A 33 6.58 3.44 -2.24
C VAL A 33 5.34 4.32 -2.05
N ILE A 34 4.17 3.73 -1.76
CA ILE A 34 2.93 4.52 -1.58
C ILE A 34 2.94 5.39 -0.31
N SER A 35 3.68 4.98 0.72
CA SER A 35 3.86 5.78 1.95
C SER A 35 4.94 6.86 1.81
N GLY A 36 5.64 6.91 0.67
CA GLY A 36 6.71 7.87 0.41
C GLY A 36 8.02 7.58 1.15
N GLN A 37 8.13 6.43 1.82
CA GLN A 37 9.36 5.97 2.47
C GLN A 37 10.43 5.53 1.46
N LYS A 38 10.03 5.21 0.22
CA LYS A 38 10.94 4.83 -0.86
C LYS A 38 10.46 5.41 -2.19
N LYS A 39 11.37 5.80 -3.09
CA LYS A 39 10.99 6.17 -4.46
C LYS A 39 11.00 4.92 -5.34
N LEU A 40 10.11 4.89 -6.33
CA LEU A 40 10.05 3.79 -7.29
C LEU A 40 11.36 3.68 -8.09
N ASP A 41 12.00 4.79 -8.39
CA ASP A 41 13.26 4.87 -9.14
C ASP A 41 14.47 4.34 -8.34
N ASP A 42 14.35 4.25 -7.01
CA ASP A 42 15.37 3.67 -6.13
C ASP A 42 15.30 2.12 -6.08
N LEU A 43 14.35 1.51 -6.80
CA LEU A 43 14.18 0.06 -6.93
C LEU A 43 14.87 -0.48 -8.17
N THR A 44 15.29 -1.74 -8.11
CA THR A 44 15.73 -2.47 -9.30
C THR A 44 14.58 -2.63 -10.30
N GLN A 45 14.87 -2.78 -11.60
CA GLN A 45 13.83 -2.98 -12.62
C GLN A 45 12.89 -4.16 -12.30
N GLN A 46 13.43 -5.22 -11.71
CA GLN A 46 12.63 -6.36 -11.25
C GLN A 46 11.66 -5.95 -10.13
N GLU A 47 12.14 -5.24 -9.11
CA GLU A 47 11.30 -4.77 -8.00
C GLU A 47 10.24 -3.75 -8.46
N GLN A 48 10.56 -2.90 -9.43
CA GLN A 48 9.58 -2.01 -10.02
C GLN A 48 8.45 -2.80 -10.70
N ALA A 49 8.80 -3.83 -11.48
CA ALA A 49 7.81 -4.70 -12.11
C ALA A 49 6.94 -5.43 -11.06
N GLU A 50 7.54 -5.88 -9.97
CA GLU A 50 6.84 -6.52 -8.84
C GLU A 50 5.89 -5.55 -8.12
N VAL A 51 6.32 -4.32 -7.84
CA VAL A 51 5.48 -3.28 -7.24
C VAL A 51 4.29 -2.94 -8.16
N LEU A 52 4.52 -2.81 -9.47
CA LEU A 52 3.48 -2.56 -10.45
C LEU A 52 2.51 -3.75 -10.58
N ALA A 53 2.99 -4.99 -10.44
CA ALA A 53 2.15 -6.18 -10.44
C ALA A 53 1.23 -6.22 -9.20
N VAL A 54 1.76 -5.88 -8.02
CA VAL A 54 0.97 -5.74 -6.79
C VAL A 54 -0.07 -4.62 -6.93
N ALA A 55 0.34 -3.45 -7.44
CA ALA A 55 -0.58 -2.34 -7.69
C ALA A 55 -1.75 -2.77 -8.60
N ARG A 56 -1.46 -3.43 -9.73
CA ARG A 56 -2.49 -3.95 -10.64
C ARG A 56 -3.37 -5.00 -9.99
N ALA A 57 -2.82 -5.89 -9.18
CA ALA A 57 -3.60 -6.92 -8.49
C ALA A 57 -4.59 -6.29 -7.49
N ILE A 58 -4.15 -5.24 -6.79
CA ILE A 58 -5.01 -4.45 -5.90
C ILE A 58 -6.07 -3.70 -6.73
N SER A 59 -5.69 -3.04 -7.82
CA SER A 59 -6.62 -2.30 -8.70
C SER A 59 -7.64 -3.22 -9.40
N ARG A 60 -7.29 -4.48 -9.70
CA ARG A 60 -8.20 -5.47 -10.30
C ARG A 60 -9.18 -6.10 -9.31
N ARG A 61 -8.81 -6.14 -8.02
CA ARG A 61 -9.74 -6.48 -6.93
C ARG A 61 -10.66 -5.31 -6.58
N ALA A 62 -10.31 -4.11 -6.99
CA ALA A 62 -11.25 -3.00 -7.03
C ALA A 62 -12.29 -3.33 -8.11
N PRO A 63 -13.59 -3.50 -7.80
CA PRO A 63 -14.60 -3.85 -8.80
C PRO A 63 -14.50 -2.96 -10.04
N SER A 64 -14.42 -3.60 -11.21
CA SER A 64 -14.45 -2.98 -12.54
C SER A 64 -15.86 -2.55 -12.97
N ASP A 65 -16.89 -3.05 -12.26
CA ASP A 65 -18.29 -2.63 -12.34
C ASP A 65 -18.66 -1.78 -11.11
N ALA A 66 -17.72 -0.96 -10.62
CA ALA A 66 -18.01 0.01 -9.59
C ALA A 66 -19.18 0.90 -10.06
N SER A 67 -20.30 0.84 -9.35
CA SER A 67 -21.39 1.79 -9.50
C SER A 67 -20.83 3.23 -9.38
N ASP A 68 -21.52 4.22 -9.91
CA ASP A 68 -21.02 5.60 -9.87
C ASP A 68 -20.78 6.06 -8.41
N GLU A 69 -21.52 5.48 -7.46
CA GLU A 69 -21.33 5.65 -6.02
C GLU A 69 -20.00 5.07 -5.53
N CYS A 70 -19.62 3.87 -5.97
CA CYS A 70 -18.32 3.28 -5.63
C CYS A 70 -17.15 4.10 -6.24
N ARG A 71 -17.31 4.61 -7.46
CA ARG A 71 -16.30 5.50 -8.08
C ARG A 71 -16.15 6.79 -7.28
N SER A 72 -17.26 7.47 -6.99
CA SER A 72 -17.27 8.68 -6.17
C SER A 72 -16.65 8.44 -4.80
N ALA A 73 -17.01 7.32 -4.14
CA ALA A 73 -16.44 6.97 -2.84
C ALA A 73 -14.92 6.78 -2.90
N ARG A 74 -14.39 6.18 -3.98
CA ARG A 74 -12.94 6.05 -4.20
C ARG A 74 -12.27 7.40 -4.42
N ASP A 75 -12.84 8.26 -5.25
CA ASP A 75 -12.29 9.59 -5.54
C ASP A 75 -12.27 10.48 -4.28
N GLU A 76 -13.31 10.39 -3.45
CA GLU A 76 -13.37 11.07 -2.16
C GLU A 76 -12.34 10.51 -1.16
N ALA A 77 -12.20 9.18 -1.08
CA ALA A 77 -11.19 8.55 -0.22
C ALA A 77 -9.76 8.91 -0.64
N GLU A 78 -9.51 8.99 -1.95
CA GLU A 78 -8.23 9.42 -2.50
C GLU A 78 -7.94 10.90 -2.19
N SER A 79 -8.94 11.77 -2.32
CA SER A 79 -8.81 13.20 -1.95
C SER A 79 -8.52 13.35 -0.45
N ALA A 80 -9.23 12.62 0.41
CA ALA A 80 -8.99 12.62 1.86
C ALA A 80 -7.60 12.06 2.23
N ARG A 81 -7.10 11.07 1.48
CA ARG A 81 -5.74 10.53 1.63
C ARG A 81 -4.68 11.60 1.35
N GLN A 82 -4.85 12.37 0.27
CA GLN A 82 -3.93 13.44 -0.11
C GLN A 82 -3.91 14.54 0.96
N GLU A 83 -5.08 14.93 1.47
CA GLU A 83 -5.17 15.91 2.55
C GLU A 83 -4.48 15.41 3.83
N LEU A 84 -4.74 14.17 4.25
CA LEU A 84 -4.04 13.56 5.39
C LEU A 84 -2.53 13.58 5.20
N GLN A 85 -2.04 13.24 4.00
CA GLN A 85 -0.62 13.23 3.70
C GLN A 85 0.00 14.64 3.82
N ASP A 86 -0.68 15.67 3.34
CA ASP A 86 -0.20 17.05 3.41
C ASP A 86 -0.20 17.59 4.84
N ARG A 87 -1.24 17.26 5.64
CA ARG A 87 -1.29 17.59 7.07
C ARG A 87 -0.20 16.87 7.85
N ALA A 88 0.03 15.59 7.57
CA ALA A 88 1.11 14.82 8.19
C ALA A 88 2.49 15.43 7.89
N LYS A 89 2.75 15.83 6.64
CA LYS A 89 4.01 16.51 6.27
C LYS A 89 4.19 17.84 7.00
N ARG A 90 3.13 18.63 7.17
CA ARG A 90 3.16 19.88 7.95
C ARG A 90 3.48 19.60 9.42
N LEU A 91 2.82 18.61 10.01
CA LEU A 91 3.07 18.19 11.39
C LEU A 91 4.51 17.69 11.60
N MET A 92 5.05 16.90 10.66
CA MET A 92 6.45 16.45 10.72
C MET A 92 7.43 17.62 10.69
N ARG A 93 7.25 18.59 9.78
CA ARG A 93 8.10 19.80 9.76
C ARG A 93 8.02 20.58 11.07
N CYS A 94 6.86 20.60 11.70
CA CYS A 94 6.64 21.18 13.03
C CYS A 94 7.43 20.45 14.13
N ALA A 95 7.54 19.13 14.07
CA ALA A 95 8.31 18.34 15.02
C ALA A 95 9.84 18.40 14.77
N GLU A 96 10.24 18.58 13.51
CA GLU A 96 11.65 18.66 13.08
C GLU A 96 12.24 20.08 13.21
N GLY A 97 11.42 21.11 13.03
CA GLY A 97 11.81 22.50 13.09
C GLY A 97 11.75 23.06 14.52
N SER A 98 12.82 23.72 14.95
CA SER A 98 12.87 24.45 16.24
C SER A 98 12.01 25.71 16.27
N ASP A 99 11.32 26.02 15.17
CA ASP A 99 10.57 27.26 15.00
C ASP A 99 9.13 27.10 15.50
N LEU A 100 9.01 27.16 16.83
CA LEU A 100 7.73 27.18 17.56
C LEU A 100 6.87 28.44 17.24
N SER A 101 7.34 29.31 16.34
CA SER A 101 6.72 30.61 16.06
C SER A 101 5.84 30.64 14.80
N SER A 102 5.89 29.62 13.93
CA SER A 102 5.02 29.54 12.74
C SER A 102 3.82 28.61 13.01
N GLU A 103 2.68 29.20 13.36
CA GLU A 103 1.35 28.56 13.42
C GLU A 103 1.27 27.26 14.25
N ASP A 104 1.06 27.41 15.56
CA ASP A 104 0.79 26.38 16.59
C ASP A 104 0.77 24.92 16.09
N CYS A 105 1.86 24.18 16.31
CA CYS A 105 1.95 22.76 15.94
C CYS A 105 0.83 21.90 16.57
N ASP A 106 0.24 22.33 17.69
CA ASP A 106 -0.97 21.75 18.26
C ASP A 106 -2.18 21.84 17.33
N SER A 107 -2.33 22.96 16.61
CA SER A 107 -3.36 23.16 15.60
C SER A 107 -3.15 22.23 14.40
N GLU A 108 -1.90 22.08 13.93
CA GLU A 108 -1.61 21.12 12.86
C GLU A 108 -1.79 19.66 13.32
N ALA A 109 -1.46 19.33 14.57
CA ALA A 109 -1.72 18.02 15.14
C ALA A 109 -3.22 17.71 15.25
N ARG A 110 -4.06 18.70 15.56
CA ARG A 110 -5.52 18.57 15.53
C ARG A 110 -6.02 18.38 14.10
N ARG A 111 -5.54 19.19 13.14
CA ARG A 111 -5.91 19.09 11.72
C ARG A 111 -5.52 17.74 11.12
N ALA A 112 -4.35 17.22 11.44
CA ALA A 112 -3.90 15.89 11.00
C ALA A 112 -4.78 14.75 11.55
N ARG A 113 -5.20 14.85 12.82
CA ARG A 113 -6.14 13.88 13.42
C ARG A 113 -7.51 13.92 12.76
N ASN A 114 -8.03 15.12 12.49
CA ASN A 114 -9.30 15.27 11.78
C ASN A 114 -9.22 14.67 10.37
N ALA A 115 -8.17 15.00 9.61
CA ALA A 115 -7.94 14.41 8.29
C ALA A 115 -7.79 12.88 8.32
N GLN A 116 -7.21 12.33 9.40
CA GLN A 116 -7.10 10.88 9.59
C GLN A 116 -8.45 10.24 9.87
N SER A 117 -9.29 10.89 10.69
CA SER A 117 -10.68 10.47 10.91
C SER A 117 -11.47 10.49 9.61
N ASP A 118 -11.37 11.58 8.84
CA ASP A 118 -12.10 11.74 7.57
C ASP A 118 -11.66 10.68 6.55
N PHE A 119 -10.35 10.47 6.39
CA PHE A 119 -9.84 9.39 5.53
C PHE A 119 -10.38 8.02 5.96
N SER A 120 -10.37 7.72 7.27
CA SER A 120 -10.91 6.46 7.78
C SER A 120 -12.40 6.31 7.46
N SER A 121 -13.19 7.37 7.63
CA SER A 121 -14.61 7.36 7.28
C SER A 121 -14.83 7.12 5.79
N LYS A 122 -14.04 7.75 4.91
CA LYS A 122 -14.14 7.54 3.45
C LYS A 122 -13.70 6.16 3.01
N VAL A 123 -12.71 5.56 3.67
CA VAL A 123 -12.35 4.14 3.45
C VAL A 123 -13.50 3.22 3.83
N SER A 124 -14.22 3.50 4.93
CA SER A 124 -15.43 2.74 5.29
C SER A 124 -16.54 2.92 4.25
N SER A 125 -16.72 4.11 3.68
CA SER A 125 -17.65 4.32 2.56
C SER A 125 -17.26 3.50 1.34
N VAL A 126 -15.98 3.47 0.95
CA VAL A 126 -15.51 2.59 -0.14
C VAL A 126 -15.81 1.12 0.16
N GLN A 127 -15.61 0.66 1.39
CA GLN A 127 -15.93 -0.74 1.75
C GLN A 127 -17.43 -1.05 1.67
N SER A 128 -18.30 -0.07 1.93
CA SER A 128 -19.75 -0.20 1.86
C SER A 128 -20.27 -0.14 0.41
N GLU A 129 -19.82 0.85 -0.36
CA GLU A 129 -20.35 1.12 -1.70
C GLU A 129 -19.70 0.24 -2.78
N CYS A 130 -18.51 -0.32 -2.51
CA CYS A 130 -17.75 -1.14 -3.46
C CYS A 130 -17.70 -2.63 -3.10
N SER A 131 -18.52 -3.11 -2.16
CA SER A 131 -18.57 -4.53 -1.76
C SER A 131 -19.28 -5.42 -2.76
#